data_AF-A0ABD1AY18-F1
#
_entry.id   AF-A0ABD1AY18-F1
#
_cell.length_a   1.000
_cell.length_b   1.000
_cell.length_c   1.000
_cell.angle_alpha   90.00
_cell.angle_beta   90.00
_cell.angle_gamma   90.00
#
_symmetry.space_group_name_H-M   'P 1'
#
loop_
_entity.id
_entity.type
_entity.pdbx_description
1 polymer ?
#
loop_
_entity_poly.entity_id
_entity_poly.type
_entity_poly.pdbx_seq_one_letter_code
_entity_poly.pdbx_strand_id
1 'polypeptide(L)'
;MSDDKTLTKIPRFDGHYDHWSELMENLLRAKGLWSLVAEGYTETAEGVEATAEQHKLLEDLKMKDHQVKHYLFQAIDRVVFEQILDRKTSKIIWESMKKKFGGNDRVKRSLLQTLRRDFEVLAMKTDENIDDYFGRVMYVSNRMYSCCKLSVIIGKTEKVEDSVNEYLTSPLARGQN
;
A
#
# COMPACT_ATOMS: atom_id res chain seq x y z
N MET A 1 0.94 -22.79 32.14
CA MET A 1 1.54 -21.68 31.38
C MET A 1 0.83 -21.67 30.05
N SER A 2 -0.25 -20.90 29.95
CA SER A 2 -1.03 -20.77 28.72
C SER A 2 -0.41 -19.63 27.96
N ASP A 3 0.37 -19.95 26.95
CA ASP A 3 1.06 -18.96 26.13
C ASP A 3 0.03 -17.98 25.56
N ASP A 4 0.29 -16.73 25.88
CA ASP A 4 -0.36 -15.52 25.40
C ASP A 4 -0.46 -15.57 23.88
N LYS A 5 -1.61 -16.06 23.39
CA LYS A 5 -2.01 -15.95 22.00
C LYS A 5 -2.39 -14.50 21.81
N THR A 6 -1.39 -13.62 21.70
CA THR A 6 -1.55 -12.25 21.24
C THR A 6 -2.43 -12.32 20.00
N LEU A 7 -3.70 -11.96 20.17
CA LEU A 7 -4.65 -11.78 19.09
C LEU A 7 -4.09 -10.65 18.26
N THR A 8 -3.21 -10.96 17.31
CA THR A 8 -2.67 -9.97 16.39
C THR A 8 -3.86 -9.48 15.59
N LYS A 9 -4.42 -8.35 16.01
CA LYS A 9 -5.63 -7.79 15.44
C LYS A 9 -5.36 -7.55 13.96
N ILE A 10 -6.18 -8.15 13.12
CA ILE A 10 -6.03 -8.00 11.66
C ILE A 10 -6.29 -6.52 11.34
N PRO A 11 -5.34 -5.83 10.69
CA PRO A 11 -5.49 -4.42 10.36
C PRO A 11 -6.60 -4.29 9.32
N ARG A 12 -7.65 -3.55 9.67
CA ARG A 12 -8.75 -3.24 8.75
C ARG A 12 -8.31 -2.14 7.81
N PHE A 13 -8.62 -2.31 6.53
CA PHE A 13 -8.38 -1.31 5.51
C PHE A 13 -9.41 -0.20 5.63
N ASP A 14 -8.94 1.03 5.78
CA ASP A 14 -9.73 2.25 5.99
C ASP A 14 -9.59 3.26 4.83
N GLY A 15 -8.94 2.86 3.73
CA GLY A 15 -8.61 3.73 2.61
C GLY A 15 -7.17 4.25 2.61
N HIS A 16 -6.45 4.19 3.74
CA HIS A 16 -5.03 4.54 3.83
C HIS A 16 -4.15 3.33 3.49
N TYR A 17 -3.91 3.10 2.19
CA TYR A 17 -3.14 1.95 1.71
C TYR A 17 -1.74 1.87 2.32
N ASP A 18 -0.95 2.94 2.32
CA ASP A 18 0.43 2.93 2.83
C ASP A 18 0.47 2.41 4.27
N HIS A 19 -0.32 3.03 5.16
CA HIS A 19 -0.41 2.62 6.56
C HIS A 19 -0.92 1.18 6.74
N TRP A 20 -2.02 0.83 6.06
CA TRP A 20 -2.58 -0.52 6.14
C TRP A 20 -1.60 -1.57 5.62
N SER A 21 -0.89 -1.27 4.53
CA SER A 21 0.04 -2.19 3.88
C SER A 21 1.24 -2.49 4.77
N GLU A 22 1.79 -1.50 5.49
CA GLU A 22 2.86 -1.73 6.47
C GLU A 22 2.41 -2.65 7.61
N LEU A 23 1.21 -2.42 8.16
CA LEU A 23 0.65 -3.25 9.23
C LEU A 23 0.35 -4.68 8.75
N MET A 24 -0.23 -4.82 7.56
CA MET A 24 -0.57 -6.13 6.99
C MET A 24 0.68 -6.90 6.58
N GLU A 25 1.66 -6.25 5.97
CA GLU A 25 2.97 -6.84 5.66
C GLU A 25 3.65 -7.35 6.92
N ASN A 26 3.69 -6.54 7.98
CA ASN A 26 4.29 -6.94 9.25
C ASN A 26 3.56 -8.16 9.86
N LEU A 27 2.22 -8.19 9.82
CA LEU A 27 1.42 -9.33 10.27
C LEU A 27 1.79 -10.61 9.49
N LEU A 28 1.90 -10.53 8.18
CA LEU A 28 2.22 -11.66 7.31
C LEU A 28 3.66 -12.14 7.50
N ARG A 29 4.61 -11.22 7.70
CA ARG A 29 6.02 -11.54 8.02
C ARG A 29 6.13 -12.24 9.37
N ALA A 30 5.44 -11.75 10.40
CA ALA A 30 5.41 -12.40 11.71
C ALA A 30 4.84 -13.83 11.66
N LYS A 31 4.01 -14.14 10.66
CA LYS A 31 3.46 -15.47 10.42
C LYS A 31 4.24 -16.31 9.40
N GLY A 32 5.33 -15.78 8.82
CA GLY A 32 6.12 -16.46 7.78
C GLY A 32 5.37 -16.67 6.45
N LEU A 33 4.35 -15.86 6.16
CA LEU A 33 3.48 -16.00 4.99
C LEU A 33 3.77 -14.98 3.88
N TRP A 34 4.63 -13.99 4.14
CA TRP A 34 4.88 -12.88 3.21
C TRP A 34 5.42 -13.30 1.83
N SER A 35 6.19 -14.39 1.75
CA SER A 35 6.73 -14.90 0.49
C SER A 35 5.63 -15.22 -0.53
N LEU A 36 4.45 -15.66 -0.09
CA LEU A 36 3.32 -15.95 -0.97
C LEU A 36 2.71 -14.68 -1.59
N VAL A 37 2.87 -13.54 -0.94
CA VAL A 37 2.41 -12.24 -1.46
C VAL A 37 3.47 -11.62 -2.37
N ALA A 38 4.74 -11.63 -1.95
CA ALA A 38 5.83 -11.02 -2.68
C ALA A 38 6.20 -11.81 -3.95
N GLU A 39 6.50 -13.10 -3.78
CA GLU A 39 6.98 -13.97 -4.86
C GLU A 39 5.80 -14.65 -5.56
N GLY A 40 4.76 -15.01 -4.81
CA GLY A 40 3.67 -15.84 -5.30
C GLY A 40 4.04 -17.32 -5.29
N TYR A 41 3.13 -18.14 -5.80
CA TYR A 41 3.44 -19.52 -6.13
C TYR A 41 2.85 -19.84 -7.50
N THR A 42 3.47 -20.76 -8.21
CA THR A 42 2.96 -21.30 -9.47
C THR A 42 2.20 -22.58 -9.16
N GLU A 43 0.91 -22.63 -9.52
CA GLU A 43 0.28 -23.93 -9.71
C GLU A 43 1.02 -24.65 -10.83
N THR A 44 1.61 -25.80 -10.53
CA THR A 44 2.21 -26.66 -11.56
C THR A 44 1.18 -26.94 -12.63
N ALA A 45 1.55 -26.73 -13.90
CA ALA A 45 0.67 -26.97 -15.04
C ALA A 45 0.15 -28.42 -15.03
N GLU A 46 -1.14 -28.59 -15.31
CA GLU A 46 -1.77 -29.89 -15.48
C GLU A 46 -0.98 -30.71 -16.52
N GLY A 47 -0.41 -31.84 -16.11
CA GLY A 47 0.32 -32.77 -16.99
C GLY A 47 1.83 -32.89 -16.76
N VAL A 48 2.41 -32.22 -15.77
CA VAL A 48 3.79 -32.49 -15.33
C VAL A 48 3.77 -33.65 -14.32
N GLU A 49 4.48 -34.75 -14.60
CA GLU A 49 4.71 -35.81 -13.62
C GLU A 49 5.54 -35.25 -12.45
N ALA A 50 4.85 -34.77 -11.42
CA ALA A 50 5.48 -34.28 -10.21
C ALA A 50 5.67 -35.44 -9.22
N THR A 51 6.80 -35.47 -8.53
CA THR A 51 7.04 -36.48 -7.49
C THR A 51 6.06 -36.27 -6.33
N ALA A 52 5.80 -37.33 -5.54
CA ALA A 52 4.90 -37.25 -4.38
C ALA A 52 5.29 -36.12 -3.39
N GLU A 53 6.59 -35.82 -3.29
CA GLU A 53 7.13 -34.73 -2.48
C GLU A 53 6.79 -33.34 -3.04
N GLN A 54 6.82 -33.19 -4.36
CA GLN A 54 6.44 -31.94 -5.03
C GLN A 54 4.93 -31.68 -4.91
N HIS A 55 4.11 -32.72 -5.01
CA HIS A 55 2.66 -32.62 -4.75
C HIS A 55 2.36 -32.16 -3.32
N LYS A 56 3.02 -32.75 -2.32
CA LYS A 56 2.83 -32.36 -0.92
C LYS A 56 3.24 -30.91 -0.68
N LEU A 57 4.37 -30.48 -1.23
CA LEU A 57 4.82 -29.09 -1.13
C LEU A 57 3.82 -28.11 -1.77
N LEU A 58 3.25 -28.46 -2.91
CA LEU A 58 2.27 -27.62 -3.59
C LEU A 58 0.98 -27.46 -2.78
N GLU A 59 0.47 -28.54 -2.20
CA GLU A 59 -0.72 -28.49 -1.34
C GLU A 59 -0.46 -27.67 -0.07
N ASP A 60 0.73 -27.76 0.52
CA ASP A 60 1.14 -26.90 1.64
C ASP A 60 1.18 -25.41 1.25
N LEU A 61 1.69 -25.08 0.05
CA LEU A 61 1.71 -23.71 -0.48
C LEU A 61 0.29 -23.19 -0.75
N LYS A 62 -0.58 -24.01 -1.35
CA LYS A 62 -2.00 -23.67 -1.56
C LYS A 62 -2.73 -23.44 -0.25
N MET A 63 -2.48 -24.26 0.77
CA MET A 63 -3.09 -24.09 2.09
C MET A 63 -2.66 -22.76 2.72
N LYS A 64 -1.36 -22.44 2.67
CA LYS A 64 -0.85 -21.16 3.16
C LYS A 64 -1.36 -19.97 2.35
N ASP A 65 -1.51 -20.08 1.03
CA ASP A 65 -2.08 -19.02 0.21
C ASP A 65 -3.53 -18.73 0.59
N HIS A 66 -4.34 -19.77 0.83
CA HIS A 66 -5.69 -19.61 1.37
C HIS A 66 -5.71 -18.90 2.73
N GLN A 67 -4.72 -19.18 3.59
CA GLN A 67 -4.59 -18.48 4.87
C GLN A 67 -4.31 -16.99 4.68
N VAL A 68 -3.44 -16.62 3.73
CA VAL A 68 -3.18 -15.20 3.42
C VAL A 68 -4.44 -14.54 2.83
N LYS A 69 -5.13 -15.20 1.90
CA LYS A 69 -6.38 -14.72 1.32
C LYS A 69 -7.42 -14.43 2.41
N HIS A 70 -7.52 -15.33 3.40
CA HIS A 70 -8.40 -15.14 4.54
C HIS A 70 -8.08 -13.84 5.32
N TYR A 71 -6.80 -13.58 5.61
CA TYR A 71 -6.40 -12.32 6.26
C TYR A 71 -6.73 -11.08 5.43
N LEU A 72 -6.45 -11.12 4.12
CA LEU A 72 -6.76 -10.00 3.22
C LEU A 72 -8.26 -9.73 3.13
N PHE A 73 -9.09 -10.77 3.05
CA PHE A 73 -10.55 -10.62 3.02
C PHE A 73 -11.12 -10.13 4.36
N GLN A 74 -10.55 -10.56 5.48
CA GLN A 74 -10.93 -10.04 6.79
C GLN A 74 -10.45 -8.59 7.02
N ALA A 75 -9.49 -8.11 6.24
CA ALA A 75 -9.05 -6.72 6.33
C ALA A 75 -9.96 -5.75 5.58
N ILE A 76 -10.62 -6.20 4.51
CA ILE A 76 -11.39 -5.33 3.62
C ILE A 76 -12.91 -5.43 3.86
N ASP A 77 -13.66 -4.42 3.42
CA ASP A 77 -15.11 -4.45 3.42
C ASP A 77 -15.67 -5.04 2.10
N ARG A 78 -17.00 -5.17 2.03
CA ARG A 78 -17.67 -5.72 0.84
C ARG A 78 -17.41 -4.88 -0.41
N VAL A 79 -17.37 -3.55 -0.27
CA VAL A 79 -17.20 -2.62 -1.40
C VAL A 79 -15.82 -2.81 -2.03
N VAL A 80 -14.77 -2.86 -1.20
CA VAL A 80 -13.40 -3.10 -1.65
C VAL A 80 -13.24 -4.53 -2.18
N PHE A 81 -13.91 -5.52 -1.58
CA PHE A 81 -13.90 -6.89 -2.06
C PHE A 81 -14.49 -7.05 -3.46
N GLU A 82 -15.62 -6.40 -3.76
CA GLU A 82 -16.27 -6.45 -5.09
C GLU A 82 -15.42 -5.76 -6.18
N GLN A 83 -14.54 -4.86 -5.78
CA GLN A 83 -13.64 -4.15 -6.68
C GLN A 83 -12.41 -4.96 -7.13
N ILE A 84 -12.13 -6.08 -6.46
CA ILE A 84 -11.01 -6.99 -6.80
C ILE A 84 -11.57 -8.08 -7.70
N LEU A 85 -11.32 -7.98 -9.00
CA LEU A 85 -11.89 -8.89 -9.99
C LEU A 85 -11.19 -10.26 -9.97
N ASP A 86 -9.86 -10.26 -10.03
CA ASP A 86 -9.05 -11.49 -9.96
C ASP A 86 -8.61 -11.75 -8.52
N ARG A 87 -8.87 -12.97 -8.04
CA ARG A 87 -8.67 -13.42 -6.64
C ARG A 87 -8.06 -14.82 -6.58
N LYS A 88 -7.40 -15.26 -7.66
CA LYS A 88 -6.80 -16.60 -7.75
C LYS A 88 -5.80 -16.82 -6.62
N THR A 89 -4.82 -15.92 -6.47
CA THR A 89 -3.77 -15.99 -5.44
C THR A 89 -3.78 -14.76 -4.53
N SER A 90 -3.22 -14.92 -3.32
CA SER A 90 -3.03 -13.79 -2.39
C SER A 90 -2.21 -12.65 -2.99
N LYS A 91 -1.18 -12.98 -3.78
CA LYS A 91 -0.38 -12.01 -4.54
C LYS A 91 -1.23 -11.15 -5.47
N ILE A 92 -2.13 -11.74 -6.26
CA ILE A 92 -2.99 -10.99 -7.19
C ILE A 92 -3.92 -10.04 -6.42
N ILE A 93 -4.44 -10.47 -5.28
CA ILE A 93 -5.28 -9.64 -4.42
C ILE A 93 -4.48 -8.44 -3.89
N TRP A 94 -3.27 -8.68 -3.37
CA TRP A 94 -2.39 -7.64 -2.86
C TRP A 94 -2.03 -6.61 -3.94
N GLU A 95 -1.60 -7.07 -5.12
CA GLU A 95 -1.26 -6.19 -6.25
C GLU A 95 -2.48 -5.42 -6.77
N SER A 96 -3.67 -6.02 -6.77
CA SER A 96 -4.91 -5.32 -7.11
C SER A 96 -5.21 -4.20 -6.12
N MET A 97 -5.03 -4.45 -4.82
CA MET A 97 -5.16 -3.43 -3.79
C MET A 97 -4.10 -2.33 -3.96
N LYS A 98 -2.84 -2.70 -4.21
CA LYS A 98 -1.74 -1.76 -4.46
C LYS A 98 -2.00 -0.87 -5.66
N LYS A 99 -2.42 -1.45 -6.79
CA LYS A 99 -2.75 -0.71 -8.01
C LYS A 99 -3.91 0.26 -7.79
N LYS A 100 -4.90 -0.14 -7.00
CA LYS A 100 -6.11 0.65 -6.79
C LYS A 100 -5.96 1.74 -5.75
N PHE A 101 -5.26 1.45 -4.66
CA PHE A 101 -5.19 2.30 -3.47
C PHE A 101 -3.77 2.77 -3.12
N GLY A 102 -2.73 2.05 -3.58
CA GLY A 102 -1.32 2.45 -3.46
C GLY A 102 -0.87 3.48 -4.50
N GLY A 103 -1.81 4.01 -5.29
CA GLY A 103 -1.62 5.17 -6.18
C GLY A 103 -1.47 6.45 -5.36
N ASN A 104 -0.30 6.61 -4.74
CA ASN A 104 0.01 7.63 -3.77
C ASN A 104 -0.31 9.04 -4.29
N ASP A 105 -0.19 9.32 -5.59
CA ASP A 105 -0.49 10.65 -6.15
C ASP A 105 -1.97 10.98 -6.26
N ARG A 106 -2.86 9.99 -6.47
CA ARG A 106 -4.30 10.23 -6.47
C ARG A 106 -4.82 10.38 -5.04
N VAL A 107 -4.33 9.56 -4.12
CA VAL A 107 -4.67 9.63 -2.70
C VAL A 107 -4.10 10.89 -2.06
N LYS A 108 -2.83 11.25 -2.31
CA LYS A 108 -2.23 12.55 -1.92
C LYS A 108 -2.99 13.72 -2.52
N ARG A 109 -3.35 13.69 -3.82
CA ARG A 109 -4.14 14.78 -4.41
C ARG A 109 -5.51 14.91 -3.76
N SER A 110 -6.21 13.79 -3.55
CA SER A 110 -7.51 13.79 -2.87
C SER A 110 -7.39 14.31 -1.43
N LEU A 111 -6.42 13.79 -0.67
CA LEU A 111 -6.14 14.20 0.71
C LEU A 111 -5.74 15.67 0.79
N LEU A 112 -4.87 16.15 -0.12
CA LEU A 112 -4.47 17.55 -0.20
C LEU A 112 -5.66 18.45 -0.54
N GLN A 113 -6.58 18.01 -1.40
CA GLN A 113 -7.79 18.75 -1.73
C GLN A 113 -8.75 18.82 -0.54
N THR A 114 -8.94 17.73 0.20
CA THR A 114 -9.72 17.74 1.44
C THR A 114 -9.10 18.67 2.48
N LEU A 115 -7.78 18.57 2.71
CA LEU A 115 -7.09 19.43 3.65
C LEU A 115 -7.14 20.92 3.26
N ARG A 116 -7.11 21.24 1.95
CA ARG A 116 -7.33 22.61 1.45
C ARG A 116 -8.73 23.11 1.79
N ARG A 117 -9.77 22.30 1.55
CA ARG A 117 -11.16 22.65 1.90
C ARG A 117 -11.32 22.84 3.41
N ASP A 118 -10.77 21.93 4.21
CA ASP A 118 -10.80 22.02 5.67
C ASP A 118 -10.10 23.28 6.17
N PHE A 119 -9.00 23.68 5.53
CA PHE A 119 -8.28 24.93 5.83
C PHE A 119 -9.06 26.18 5.39
N GLU A 120 -9.69 26.17 4.21
CA GLU A 120 -10.51 27.27 3.69
C GLU A 120 -11.70 27.60 4.61
N VAL A 121 -12.30 26.58 5.23
CA VAL A 121 -13.41 26.75 6.18
C VAL A 121 -12.95 26.79 7.64
N LEU A 122 -11.65 26.77 7.89
CA LEU A 122 -11.09 26.78 9.24
C LEU A 122 -11.29 28.15 9.88
N ALA A 123 -12.26 28.23 10.78
CA ALA A 123 -12.50 29.38 11.63
C ALA A 123 -12.62 28.95 13.09
N MET A 124 -12.27 29.88 13.99
CA MET A 124 -12.51 29.71 15.42
C MET A 124 -14.01 29.70 15.67
N LYS A 125 -14.48 28.73 16.47
CA LYS A 125 -15.90 28.65 16.83
C LYS A 125 -16.18 29.52 18.05
N THR A 126 -17.46 29.89 18.23
CA THR A 126 -17.92 30.73 19.36
C THR A 126 -17.74 30.09 20.74
N ASP A 127 -17.68 28.76 20.79
CA ASP A 127 -17.57 27.93 22.01
C ASP A 127 -16.17 27.30 22.18
N GLU A 128 -15.20 27.69 21.36
CA GLU A 128 -13.86 27.14 21.34
C GLU A 128 -12.85 28.09 21.99
N ASN A 129 -11.88 27.55 22.72
CA ASN A 129 -10.77 28.34 23.26
C ASN A 129 -9.61 28.48 22.26
N ILE A 130 -8.68 29.39 22.53
CA ILE A 130 -7.58 29.71 21.62
C ILE A 130 -6.64 28.51 21.41
N ASP A 131 -6.40 27.71 22.45
CA ASP A 131 -5.49 26.56 22.40
C ASP A 131 -6.05 25.43 21.53
N ASP A 132 -7.35 25.15 21.64
CA ASP A 132 -8.06 24.16 20.83
C ASP A 132 -8.07 24.56 19.36
N TYR A 133 -8.34 25.85 19.08
CA TYR A 133 -8.27 26.39 17.73
C TYR A 133 -6.86 26.26 17.14
N PHE A 134 -5.84 26.65 17.91
CA PHE A 134 -4.44 26.54 17.50
C PHE A 134 -4.04 25.09 17.24
N GLY A 135 -4.52 24.15 18.06
CA GLY A 135 -4.34 22.72 17.87
C GLY A 135 -4.91 22.23 16.54
N ARG A 136 -6.12 22.67 16.15
CA ARG A 136 -6.71 22.35 14.85
C ARG A 136 -5.93 22.94 13.67
N VAL A 137 -5.52 24.20 13.77
CA VAL A 137 -4.68 24.87 12.75
C VAL A 137 -3.37 24.10 12.56
N MET A 138 -2.69 23.73 13.65
CA MET A 138 -1.46 22.96 13.61
C MET A 138 -1.66 21.57 13.03
N TYR A 139 -2.75 20.89 13.38
CA TYR A 139 -3.10 19.58 12.85
C TYR A 139 -3.26 19.61 11.32
N VAL A 140 -4.09 20.53 10.80
CA VAL A 140 -4.32 20.67 9.35
C VAL A 140 -3.02 21.06 8.63
N SER A 141 -2.27 22.02 9.17
CA SER A 141 -1.01 22.51 8.58
C SER A 141 0.07 21.43 8.50
N ASN A 142 0.24 20.65 9.57
CA ASN A 142 1.21 19.54 9.60
C ASN A 142 0.83 18.43 8.62
N ARG A 143 -0.48 18.12 8.49
CA ARG A 143 -0.95 17.13 7.51
C ARG A 143 -0.75 17.62 6.08
N MET A 144 -1.01 18.90 5.80
CA MET A 144 -0.74 19.50 4.49
C MET A 144 0.75 19.47 4.15
N TYR A 145 1.61 19.83 5.09
CA TYR A 145 3.06 19.83 4.91
C TYR A 145 3.61 18.42 4.65
N SER A 146 3.13 17.41 5.39
CA SER A 146 3.49 16.00 5.17
C SER A 146 3.05 15.49 3.79
N CYS A 147 1.83 15.84 3.36
CA CYS A 147 1.32 15.49 2.03
C CYS A 147 2.14 16.15 0.91
N CYS A 148 2.51 17.42 1.07
CA CYS A 148 3.32 18.17 0.10
C CYS A 148 4.78 17.74 0.05
N LYS A 149 5.40 17.33 1.17
CA LYS A 149 6.79 16.85 1.22
C LYS A 149 7.06 15.71 0.25
N LEU A 150 6.10 14.79 0.08
CA LEU A 150 6.21 13.70 -0.88
C LEU A 150 6.04 14.15 -2.34
N SER A 151 5.22 15.17 -2.61
CA SER A 151 5.04 15.71 -3.97
C SER A 151 6.23 16.52 -4.49
N VAL A 152 6.95 17.22 -3.59
CA VAL A 152 8.15 17.99 -3.95
C VAL A 152 9.34 17.07 -4.22
N ILE A 153 9.42 15.91 -3.57
CA ILE A 153 10.48 14.92 -3.84
C ILE A 153 10.26 14.27 -5.20
N ILE A 154 9.04 13.82 -5.51
CA ILE A 154 8.71 13.15 -6.79
C ILE A 154 8.87 14.12 -7.99
N GLY A 155 8.36 15.34 -7.88
CA GLY A 155 8.49 16.34 -8.96
C GLY A 155 9.91 16.90 -9.16
N LYS A 156 10.81 16.71 -8.18
CA LYS A 156 12.24 17.03 -8.34
C LYS A 156 13.01 15.86 -8.94
N THR A 157 12.68 14.61 -8.60
CA THR A 157 13.36 13.44 -9.17
C THR A 157 13.04 13.25 -10.66
N GLU A 158 11.77 13.44 -11.06
CA GLU A 158 11.34 13.30 -12.46
C GLU A 158 12.01 14.36 -13.37
N LYS A 159 12.10 15.62 -12.91
CA LYS A 159 12.82 16.68 -13.63
C LYS A 159 14.33 16.45 -13.76
N VAL A 160 14.93 15.79 -12.77
CA VAL A 160 16.35 15.42 -12.79
C VAL A 160 16.57 14.26 -13.76
N GLU A 161 15.71 13.24 -13.75
CA GLU A 161 15.76 12.13 -14.72
C GLU A 161 15.55 12.62 -16.17
N ASP A 162 14.57 13.51 -16.39
CA ASP A 162 14.32 14.10 -17.72
C ASP A 162 15.52 14.93 -18.22
N SER A 163 16.11 15.76 -17.34
CA SER A 163 17.29 16.57 -17.69
C SER A 163 18.52 15.70 -17.99
N VAL A 164 18.71 14.61 -17.24
CA VAL A 164 19.80 13.66 -17.46
C VAL A 164 19.59 12.88 -18.76
N ASN A 165 18.36 12.45 -19.04
CA ASN A 165 18.03 11.71 -20.26
C ASN A 165 18.15 12.59 -21.52
N GLU A 166 17.74 13.87 -21.44
CA GLU A 166 17.92 14.85 -22.50
C GLU A 166 19.42 15.10 -22.80
N TYR A 167 20.26 15.17 -21.75
CA TYR A 167 21.71 15.31 -21.92
C TYR A 167 22.35 14.07 -22.55
N LEU A 168 21.97 12.87 -22.11
CA LEU A 168 22.51 11.60 -22.64
C LEU A 168 22.06 11.30 -24.07
N THR A 169 20.88 11.76 -24.48
CA THR A 169 20.34 11.54 -25.83
C THR A 169 20.76 12.64 -26.84
N SER A 170 21.27 13.77 -26.34
CA SER A 170 21.75 14.89 -27.14
C SER A 170 22.91 14.50 -28.08
N PRO A 171 22.95 15.05 -29.32
CA PRO A 171 24.06 14.85 -30.24
C PRO A 171 25.43 15.26 -29.68
N LEU A 172 25.46 16.17 -28.70
CA LEU A 172 26.69 16.64 -28.05
C LEU A 172 27.39 15.54 -27.24
N ALA A 173 26.65 14.61 -26.64
CA ALA A 173 27.21 13.49 -25.88
C ALA A 173 27.74 12.36 -26.78
N ARG A 174 27.29 12.29 -28.05
CA ARG A 174 27.74 11.30 -29.04
C ARG A 174 29.00 11.69 -29.81
N GLY A 175 29.46 12.94 -29.69
CA GLY A 175 30.65 13.46 -30.37
C GLY A 175 31.93 13.53 -29.52
N GLN A 176 31.88 13.05 -28.27
CA GLN A 176 33.04 12.93 -27.39
C GLN A 176 33.31 11.46 -27.07
N ASN A 177 33.77 10.69 -28.05
CA ASN A 177 34.49 9.43 -27.87
C ASN A 177 35.50 9.29 -29.00
#